data_AF-A0A522WIX1-F1
#
_entry.id   AF-A0A522WIX1-F1
#
_cell.length_a   1.000
_cell.length_b   1.000
_cell.length_c   1.000
_cell.angle_alpha   90.00
_cell.angle_beta   90.00
_cell.angle_gamma   90.00
#
_symmetry.space_group_name_H-M   'P 1'
#
loop_
_entity.id
_entity.type
_entity.pdbx_description
1 polymer ?
#
loop_
_entity_poly.entity_id
_entity_poly.type
_entity_poly.pdbx_seq_one_letter_code
_entity_poly.pdbx_strand_id
1 'polypeptide(L)'
;WQSMGSPARVVLAEIGPGRGTLMADLLRAARTLPAFAAAVEVYLIETSPALRNRQAQTLAAEKITWLERFDQLPQGPLLLVANELFDALPIHQYRKQAAGWVERKVGLDPSGGFVFVTGDEIVAPALAPAVLAEPEGVIAEICQPGRALAAAIGQRLAATPGAALIIDYGPPASGAGDSLQAVRSHRYHPVLSDPGHVDLTAHVDFQALAEAGAAEGAAAHGPVSQGRWLLRLGIEERSVMLMRTATPDQAADIAGRARRLIDPGEMGTLFQVLALASPALPVPPGLDP
;
A
#
# COMPACT_ATOMS: atom_id res chain seq x y z
N TRP A 1 6.10 -2.18 -18.16
CA TRP A 1 7.25 -2.75 -18.89
C TRP A 1 7.34 -2.25 -20.33
N GLN A 2 6.32 -2.47 -21.17
CA GLN A 2 6.35 -2.03 -22.58
C GLN A 2 6.64 -0.53 -22.75
N SER A 3 6.00 0.33 -21.94
CA SER A 3 6.26 1.78 -21.96
C SER A 3 7.70 2.18 -21.59
N MET A 4 8.46 1.29 -20.94
CA MET A 4 9.89 1.49 -20.66
C MET A 4 10.79 1.06 -21.83
N GLY A 5 10.22 0.75 -23.00
CA GLY A 5 10.96 0.23 -24.14
C GLY A 5 11.26 -1.27 -24.04
N SER A 6 10.50 -2.02 -23.23
CA SER A 6 10.63 -3.47 -23.10
C SER A 6 12.08 -3.93 -22.76
N PRO A 7 12.70 -3.40 -21.69
CA PRO A 7 14.10 -3.68 -21.38
C PRO A 7 14.31 -5.18 -21.17
N ALA A 8 15.48 -5.67 -21.62
CA ALA A 8 15.88 -7.08 -21.52
C ALA A 8 16.08 -7.56 -20.06
N ARG A 9 16.17 -6.62 -19.12
CA ARG A 9 16.20 -6.86 -17.68
C ARG A 9 15.29 -5.85 -16.98
N VAL A 10 14.44 -6.31 -16.08
CA VAL A 10 13.58 -5.49 -15.22
C VAL A 10 13.46 -6.11 -13.83
N VAL A 11 13.58 -5.27 -12.81
CA VAL A 11 13.33 -5.66 -11.42
C VAL A 11 11.83 -5.67 -11.20
N LEU A 12 11.26 -6.82 -10.83
CA LEU A 12 9.90 -6.94 -10.30
C LEU A 12 10.00 -7.13 -8.79
N ALA A 13 9.55 -6.13 -8.02
CA ALA A 13 9.66 -6.13 -6.58
C ALA A 13 8.30 -6.02 -5.89
N GLU A 14 8.18 -6.66 -4.73
CA GLU A 14 7.04 -6.50 -3.82
C GLU A 14 7.55 -6.22 -2.40
N ILE A 15 7.00 -5.20 -1.74
CA ILE A 15 7.30 -4.89 -0.34
C ILE A 15 6.13 -5.38 0.51
N GLY A 16 6.42 -6.14 1.57
CA GLY A 16 5.41 -6.76 2.41
C GLY A 16 4.55 -7.79 1.68
N PRO A 17 5.12 -8.80 1.00
CA PRO A 17 4.36 -9.72 0.15
C PRO A 17 3.45 -10.70 0.92
N GLY A 18 3.44 -10.63 2.25
CA GLY A 18 2.64 -11.49 3.12
C GLY A 18 2.90 -12.97 2.85
N ARG A 19 1.93 -13.64 2.22
CA ARG A 19 2.03 -15.07 1.88
C ARG A 19 2.72 -15.36 0.54
N GLY A 20 3.07 -14.34 -0.24
CA GLY A 20 3.63 -14.47 -1.59
C GLY A 20 2.61 -14.83 -2.67
N THR A 21 1.32 -14.79 -2.35
CA THR A 21 0.24 -15.19 -3.28
C THR A 21 0.08 -14.20 -4.43
N LEU A 22 0.22 -12.89 -4.16
CA LEU A 22 0.17 -11.87 -5.20
C LEU A 22 1.30 -12.05 -6.21
N MET A 23 2.55 -12.15 -5.75
CA MET A 23 3.69 -12.46 -6.63
C MET A 23 3.49 -13.74 -7.45
N ALA A 24 2.96 -14.81 -6.84
CA ALA A 24 2.71 -16.07 -7.55
C ALA A 24 1.74 -15.86 -8.74
N ASP A 25 0.67 -15.08 -8.53
CA ASP A 25 -0.29 -14.76 -9.58
C ASP A 25 0.27 -13.78 -10.62
N LEU A 26 1.07 -12.80 -10.21
CA LEU A 26 1.78 -11.89 -11.12
C LEU A 26 2.72 -12.66 -12.05
N LEU A 27 3.53 -13.57 -11.51
CA LEU A 27 4.46 -14.39 -12.31
C LEU A 27 3.72 -15.36 -13.23
N ARG A 28 2.62 -15.97 -12.75
CA ARG A 28 1.75 -16.80 -13.58
C ARG A 28 1.16 -16.01 -14.75
N ALA A 29 0.72 -14.77 -14.53
CA ALA A 29 0.24 -13.89 -15.59
C ALA A 29 1.37 -13.44 -16.54
N ALA A 30 2.55 -13.12 -16.00
CA ALA A 30 3.71 -12.67 -16.76
C ALA A 30 4.15 -13.68 -17.83
N ARG A 31 4.00 -14.99 -17.57
CA ARG A 31 4.30 -16.08 -18.52
C ARG A 31 3.51 -16.02 -19.82
N THR A 32 2.37 -15.32 -19.85
CA THR A 32 1.61 -15.10 -21.09
C THR A 32 2.34 -14.17 -22.06
N LEU A 33 3.35 -13.44 -21.59
CA LEU A 33 4.23 -12.58 -22.39
C LEU A 33 5.69 -13.05 -22.22
N PRO A 34 6.15 -14.03 -23.04
CA PRO A 34 7.45 -14.69 -22.84
C PRO A 34 8.65 -13.75 -22.75
N ALA A 35 8.66 -12.67 -23.53
CA ALA A 35 9.73 -11.67 -23.50
C ALA A 35 9.80 -10.92 -22.15
N PHE A 36 8.64 -10.64 -21.54
CA PHE A 36 8.58 -10.04 -20.21
C PHE A 36 9.00 -11.04 -19.14
N ALA A 37 8.47 -12.27 -19.19
CA ALA A 37 8.82 -13.33 -18.24
C ALA A 37 10.33 -13.62 -18.23
N ALA A 38 10.99 -13.58 -19.39
CA ALA A 38 12.44 -13.76 -19.50
C ALA A 38 13.26 -12.56 -18.96
N ALA A 39 12.69 -11.36 -18.95
CA ALA A 39 13.36 -10.14 -18.49
C ALA A 39 13.24 -9.91 -16.97
N VAL A 40 12.27 -10.54 -16.31
CA VAL A 40 11.94 -10.29 -14.91
C VAL A 40 12.95 -10.94 -13.97
N GLU A 41 13.50 -10.13 -13.06
CA GLU A 41 14.20 -10.58 -11.87
C GLU A 41 13.37 -10.23 -10.62
N VAL A 42 13.05 -11.23 -9.81
CA VAL A 42 12.07 -11.07 -8.73
C VAL A 42 12.73 -10.85 -7.38
N TYR A 43 12.29 -9.79 -6.69
CA TYR A 43 12.78 -9.42 -5.37
C TYR A 43 11.62 -9.21 -4.39
N LEU A 44 11.71 -9.82 -3.21
CA LEU A 44 10.72 -9.66 -2.14
C LEU A 44 11.35 -8.96 -0.94
N ILE A 45 10.78 -7.85 -0.51
CA ILE A 45 11.25 -7.11 0.68
C ILE A 45 10.36 -7.49 1.86
N GLU A 46 10.90 -8.29 2.76
CA GLU A 46 10.20 -8.90 3.89
C GLU A 46 11.14 -9.00 5.08
N THR A 47 10.75 -8.53 6.27
CA THR A 47 11.60 -8.62 7.47
C THR A 47 11.30 -9.85 8.32
N SER A 48 10.11 -10.44 8.20
CA SER A 48 9.67 -11.58 9.01
C SER A 48 10.25 -12.91 8.49
N PRO A 49 11.08 -13.62 9.28
CA PRO A 49 11.61 -14.93 8.87
C PRO A 49 10.50 -15.97 8.63
N ALA A 50 9.42 -15.90 9.42
CA ALA A 50 8.28 -16.81 9.28
C ALA A 50 7.55 -16.58 7.94
N LEU A 51 7.35 -15.33 7.54
CA LEU A 51 6.74 -15.01 6.25
C LEU A 51 7.66 -15.34 5.08
N ARG A 52 8.98 -15.08 5.17
CA ARG A 52 9.96 -15.52 4.16
C ARG A 52 9.89 -17.03 3.92
N ASN A 53 9.84 -17.84 4.98
CA ASN A 53 9.70 -19.30 4.86
C ASN A 53 8.40 -19.69 4.15
N ARG A 54 7.28 -19.02 4.48
CA ARG A 54 5.99 -19.27 3.83
C ARG A 54 5.98 -18.86 2.35
N GLN A 55 6.63 -17.75 2.02
CA GLN A 55 6.80 -17.28 0.65
C GLN A 55 7.66 -18.25 -0.15
N ALA A 56 8.76 -18.74 0.42
CA ALA A 56 9.64 -19.73 -0.22
C ALA A 56 8.90 -21.04 -0.55
N GLN A 57 7.97 -21.46 0.30
CA GLN A 57 7.09 -22.60 0.00
C GLN A 57 6.09 -22.28 -1.12
N THR A 58 5.46 -21.10 -1.07
CA THR A 58 4.45 -20.67 -2.06
C THR A 58 5.06 -20.46 -3.45
N LEU A 59 6.31 -19.97 -3.51
CA LEU A 59 7.04 -19.60 -4.71
C LEU A 59 8.19 -20.59 -5.01
N ALA A 60 8.09 -21.84 -4.55
CA ALA A 60 9.16 -22.82 -4.66
C ALA A 60 9.63 -23.10 -6.10
N ALA A 61 8.77 -22.83 -7.10
CA ALA A 61 9.07 -22.99 -8.52
C ALA A 61 9.73 -21.74 -9.16
N GLU A 62 9.84 -20.63 -8.41
CA GLU A 62 10.31 -19.36 -8.91
C GLU A 62 11.71 -19.04 -8.35
N LYS A 63 12.52 -18.32 -9.13
CA LYS A 63 13.80 -17.79 -8.64
C LYS A 63 13.56 -16.45 -7.96
N ILE A 64 13.48 -16.47 -6.64
CA ILE A 64 13.23 -15.28 -5.81
C ILE A 64 14.47 -14.90 -5.02
N THR A 65 14.73 -13.60 -4.89
CA THR A 65 15.70 -13.05 -3.93
C THR A 65 14.97 -12.28 -2.84
N TRP A 66 15.19 -12.65 -1.58
CA TRP A 66 14.63 -11.91 -0.43
C TRP A 66 15.61 -10.84 0.05
N LEU A 67 15.08 -9.67 0.33
CA LEU A 67 15.78 -8.51 0.88
C LEU A 67 15.09 -8.06 2.17
N GLU A 68 15.79 -7.29 2.99
CA GLU A 68 15.23 -6.75 4.23
C GLU A 68 14.80 -5.30 4.07
N ARG A 69 15.44 -4.58 3.15
CA ARG A 69 15.26 -3.14 2.96
C ARG A 69 15.16 -2.80 1.48
N PHE A 70 14.35 -1.78 1.19
CA PHE A 70 14.12 -1.29 -0.17
C PHE A 70 15.42 -0.84 -0.88
N ASP A 71 16.34 -0.21 -0.15
CA ASP A 71 17.62 0.29 -0.68
C ASP A 71 18.62 -0.82 -1.08
N GLN A 72 18.32 -2.09 -0.77
CA GLN A 72 19.09 -3.25 -1.22
C GLN A 72 18.70 -3.72 -2.64
N LEU A 73 17.62 -3.18 -3.22
CA LEU A 73 17.23 -3.53 -4.58
C LEU A 73 18.34 -3.18 -5.58
N PRO A 74 18.63 -4.07 -6.54
CA PRO A 74 19.63 -3.78 -7.56
C PRO A 74 19.18 -2.58 -8.42
N GLN A 75 20.15 -1.88 -9.00
CA GLN A 75 19.90 -0.76 -9.92
C GLN A 75 19.21 -1.22 -11.23
N GLY A 76 18.63 -0.28 -11.97
CA GLY A 76 17.96 -0.51 -13.26
C GLY A 76 16.44 -0.38 -13.24
N PRO A 77 15.76 -0.75 -14.34
CA PRO A 77 14.32 -0.55 -14.47
C PRO A 77 13.51 -1.27 -13.41
N LEU A 78 12.49 -0.62 -12.84
CA LEU A 78 11.75 -1.11 -11.66
C LEU A 78 10.24 -1.18 -11.92
N LEU A 79 9.65 -2.32 -11.55
CA LEU A 79 8.22 -2.48 -11.33
C LEU A 79 8.03 -2.89 -9.87
N LEU A 80 7.45 -2.00 -9.07
CA LEU A 80 7.26 -2.21 -7.63
C LEU A 80 5.77 -2.33 -7.30
N VAL A 81 5.43 -3.23 -6.39
CA VAL A 81 4.09 -3.34 -5.82
C VAL A 81 4.17 -3.27 -4.29
N ALA A 82 3.29 -2.49 -3.68
CA ALA A 82 3.05 -2.46 -2.25
C ALA A 82 1.54 -2.52 -2.04
N ASN A 83 1.04 -3.70 -1.64
CA ASN A 83 -0.37 -3.96 -1.40
C ASN A 83 -0.58 -4.21 0.08
N GLU A 84 -1.38 -3.39 0.76
CA GLU A 84 -1.64 -3.48 2.22
C GLU A 84 -0.33 -3.50 3.02
N LEU A 85 0.50 -2.50 2.74
CA LEU A 85 1.79 -2.30 3.42
C LEU A 85 1.73 -1.06 4.29
N PHE A 86 1.16 0.03 3.76
CA PHE A 86 1.30 1.35 4.36
C PHE A 86 0.36 1.54 5.55
N ASP A 87 -0.76 0.83 5.57
CA ASP A 87 -1.69 0.79 6.70
C ASP A 87 -1.09 0.15 7.97
N ALA A 88 -0.13 -0.76 7.79
CA ALA A 88 0.60 -1.44 8.85
C ALA A 88 1.83 -0.66 9.34
N LEU A 89 2.19 0.46 8.70
CA LEU A 89 3.31 1.28 9.13
C LEU A 89 2.93 2.15 10.32
N PRO A 90 3.86 2.36 11.28
CA PRO A 90 3.53 3.09 12.50
C PRO A 90 3.24 4.56 12.19
N ILE A 91 2.16 5.06 12.79
CA ILE A 91 1.73 6.46 12.70
C ILE A 91 2.01 7.20 14.00
N HIS A 92 2.11 8.53 13.91
CA HIS A 92 1.90 9.43 15.04
C HIS A 92 0.49 10.02 14.94
N GLN A 93 -0.13 10.26 16.10
CA GLN A 93 -1.41 10.98 16.20
C GLN A 93 -1.16 12.32 16.88
N TYR A 94 -1.62 13.42 16.27
CA TYR A 94 -1.58 14.76 16.85
C TYR A 94 -3.01 15.23 17.13
N ARG A 95 -3.24 15.84 18.28
CA ARG A 95 -4.53 16.42 18.64
C ARG A 95 -4.46 17.94 18.59
N LYS A 96 -5.44 18.57 17.94
CA LYS A 96 -5.55 20.04 17.92
C LYS A 96 -6.13 20.56 19.24
N GLN A 97 -5.46 21.52 19.84
CA GLN A 97 -5.84 22.28 21.04
C GLN A 97 -5.87 23.78 20.73
N ALA A 98 -6.46 24.59 21.64
CA ALA A 98 -6.49 26.05 21.48
C ALA A 98 -5.11 26.70 21.26
N ALA A 99 -4.06 26.17 21.91
CA ALA A 99 -2.70 26.70 21.83
C ALA A 99 -1.88 26.16 20.64
N GLY A 100 -2.33 25.11 19.97
CA GLY A 100 -1.55 24.44 18.92
C GLY A 100 -1.84 22.94 18.81
N TRP A 101 -0.87 22.19 18.31
CA TRP A 101 -0.96 20.74 18.19
C TRP A 101 -0.14 20.07 19.29
N VAL A 102 -0.67 19.00 19.87
CA VAL A 102 0.04 18.17 20.85
C VAL A 102 0.05 16.73 20.37
N GLU A 103 1.12 16.00 20.68
CA GLU A 103 1.17 14.56 20.38
C GLU A 103 0.22 13.78 21.29
N ARG A 104 -0.49 12.81 20.72
CA ARG A 104 -1.25 11.82 21.49
C ARG A 104 -0.34 10.62 21.73
N LYS A 105 0.00 10.39 23.00
CA LYS A 105 0.91 9.33 23.44
C LYS A 105 0.14 8.22 24.16
N VAL A 106 0.82 7.10 24.38
CA VAL A 106 0.34 6.02 25.26
C VAL A 106 1.02 6.16 26.62
N GLY A 107 0.23 6.22 27.68
CA GLY A 107 0.67 6.25 29.08
C GLY A 107 0.05 5.09 29.87
N LEU A 108 0.26 5.12 31.18
CA LEU A 108 -0.32 4.17 32.13
C LEU A 108 -1.34 4.87 33.02
N ASP A 109 -2.48 4.22 33.24
CA ASP A 109 -3.42 4.61 34.28
C ASP A 109 -2.95 4.12 35.67
N PRO A 110 -3.61 4.52 36.78
CA PRO A 110 -3.23 4.09 38.13
C PRO A 110 -3.31 2.57 38.38
N SER A 111 -4.00 1.81 37.54
CA SER A 111 -4.08 0.34 37.59
C SER A 111 -3.02 -0.35 36.73
N GLY A 112 -2.21 0.40 36.00
CA GLY A 112 -1.20 -0.11 35.06
C GLY A 112 -1.77 -0.46 33.67
N GLY A 113 -3.01 -0.06 33.37
CA GLY A 113 -3.61 -0.20 32.04
C GLY A 113 -3.09 0.87 31.08
N PHE A 114 -2.97 0.53 29.79
CA PHE A 114 -2.60 1.49 28.76
C PHE A 114 -3.75 2.45 28.45
N VAL A 115 -3.45 3.75 28.46
CA VAL A 115 -4.40 4.82 28.14
C VAL A 115 -3.77 5.86 27.22
N PHE A 116 -4.59 6.53 26.41
CA PHE A 116 -4.12 7.68 25.66
C PHE A 116 -3.93 8.88 26.58
N VAL A 117 -2.78 9.53 26.46
CA VAL A 117 -2.41 10.72 27.22
C VAL A 117 -1.94 11.84 26.29
N THR A 118 -2.01 13.07 26.77
CA THR A 118 -1.45 14.22 26.04
C THR A 118 0.07 14.22 26.23
N GLY A 119 0.78 14.29 25.11
CA GLY A 119 2.23 14.38 25.04
C GLY A 119 2.71 15.82 24.83
N ASP A 120 3.84 15.94 24.12
CA ASP A 120 4.52 17.22 23.92
C ASP A 120 3.81 18.08 22.87
N GLU A 121 4.00 19.39 22.97
CA GLU A 121 3.59 20.32 21.92
C GLU A 121 4.42 20.07 20.65
N ILE A 122 3.73 20.02 19.50
CA ILE A 122 4.35 19.89 18.19
C ILE A 122 4.35 21.26 17.51
N VAL A 123 5.55 21.84 17.43
CA VAL A 123 5.78 23.08 16.70
C VAL A 123 5.82 22.78 15.20
N ALA A 124 5.01 23.50 14.43
CA ALA A 124 4.92 23.39 12.97
C ALA A 124 4.81 21.91 12.48
N PRO A 125 3.73 21.20 12.87
CA PRO A 125 3.57 19.81 12.47
C PRO A 125 3.51 19.71 10.94
N ALA A 126 4.14 18.67 10.38
CA ALA A 126 4.18 18.41 8.94
C ALA A 126 2.83 17.89 8.39
N LEU A 127 1.76 18.66 8.61
CA LEU A 127 0.41 18.37 8.20
C LEU A 127 0.05 19.20 6.96
N ALA A 128 -0.85 18.67 6.13
CA ALA A 128 -1.37 19.41 5.00
C ALA A 128 -2.09 20.69 5.46
N PRO A 129 -2.08 21.79 4.68
CA PRO A 129 -2.74 23.04 5.06
C PRO A 129 -4.23 22.88 5.41
N ALA A 130 -4.94 21.99 4.73
CA ALA A 130 -6.34 21.68 5.04
C ALA A 130 -6.50 21.12 6.46
N VAL A 131 -5.63 20.19 6.88
CA VAL A 131 -5.63 19.59 8.21
C VAL A 131 -5.24 20.61 9.28
N LEU A 132 -4.27 21.50 8.98
CA LEU A 132 -3.90 22.58 9.88
C LEU A 132 -5.07 23.53 10.18
N ALA A 133 -6.00 23.70 9.24
CA ALA A 133 -7.15 24.60 9.33
C ALA A 133 -8.36 24.02 10.10
N GLU A 134 -8.37 22.72 10.42
CA GLU A 134 -9.46 22.03 11.12
C GLU A 134 -9.75 22.60 12.52
N PRO A 135 -10.94 22.40 13.13
CA PRO A 135 -11.25 22.97 14.45
C PRO A 135 -10.51 22.27 15.60
N GLU A 136 -10.55 22.87 16.79
CA GLU A 136 -10.02 22.24 18.01
C GLU A 136 -10.68 20.88 18.28
N GLY A 137 -9.91 19.94 18.82
CA GLY A 137 -10.37 18.62 19.22
C GLY A 137 -10.15 17.53 18.18
N VAL A 138 -9.89 17.89 16.92
CA VAL A 138 -9.58 16.91 15.86
C VAL A 138 -8.27 16.18 16.11
N ILE A 139 -8.17 14.98 15.56
CA ILE A 139 -6.94 14.19 15.50
C ILE A 139 -6.42 14.22 14.06
N ALA A 140 -5.13 14.41 13.89
CA ALA A 140 -4.42 14.25 12.63
C ALA A 140 -3.45 13.08 12.76
N GLU A 141 -3.31 12.31 11.69
CA GLU A 141 -2.44 11.13 11.65
C GLU A 141 -1.32 11.35 10.64
N ILE A 142 -0.10 10.97 10.99
CA ILE A 142 1.07 11.10 10.13
C ILE A 142 1.88 9.81 10.14
N CYS A 143 2.08 9.22 8.95
CA CYS A 143 2.95 8.07 8.76
C CYS A 143 4.33 8.53 8.23
N GLN A 144 5.23 8.90 9.14
CA GLN A 144 6.58 9.35 8.74
C GLN A 144 7.36 8.25 8.00
N PRO A 145 7.34 6.97 8.42
CA PRO A 145 8.00 5.89 7.66
C PRO A 145 7.40 5.68 6.27
N GLY A 146 6.06 5.79 6.13
CA GLY A 146 5.38 5.71 4.85
C GLY A 146 5.81 6.82 3.90
N ARG A 147 5.83 8.07 4.37
CA ARG A 147 6.34 9.21 3.59
C ARG A 147 7.80 9.04 3.19
N ALA A 148 8.65 8.57 4.11
CA ALA A 148 10.06 8.31 3.81
C ALA A 148 10.24 7.21 2.75
N LEU A 149 9.44 6.14 2.82
CA LEU A 149 9.45 5.08 1.81
C LEU A 149 8.96 5.59 0.45
N ALA A 150 7.87 6.37 0.42
CA ALA A 150 7.36 6.98 -0.81
C ALA A 150 8.39 7.94 -1.44
N ALA A 151 9.10 8.74 -0.63
CA ALA A 151 10.20 9.58 -1.08
C ALA A 151 11.36 8.73 -1.67
N ALA A 152 11.79 7.67 -0.99
CA ALA A 152 12.83 6.77 -1.51
C ALA A 152 12.43 6.09 -2.83
N ILE A 153 11.16 5.69 -2.96
CA ILE A 153 10.59 5.20 -4.23
C ILE A 153 10.64 6.30 -5.29
N GLY A 154 10.22 7.52 -4.95
CA GLY A 154 10.27 8.68 -5.83
C GLY A 154 11.66 8.94 -6.40
N GLN A 155 12.65 8.99 -5.51
CA GLN A 155 14.07 9.16 -5.86
C GLN A 155 14.55 8.06 -6.81
N ARG A 156 14.17 6.80 -6.55
CA ARG A 156 14.55 5.67 -7.40
C ARG A 156 13.94 5.78 -8.81
N LEU A 157 12.69 6.22 -8.90
CA LEU A 157 11.95 6.36 -10.16
C LEU A 157 12.37 7.60 -10.96
N ALA A 158 12.89 8.64 -10.29
CA ALA A 158 13.52 9.77 -10.96
C ALA A 158 14.85 9.36 -11.64
N ALA A 159 15.60 8.44 -11.03
CA ALA A 159 16.90 8.00 -11.54
C ALA A 159 16.82 6.89 -12.62
N THR A 160 15.81 6.03 -12.56
CA THR A 160 15.69 4.86 -13.46
C THR A 160 14.24 4.65 -13.91
N PRO A 161 14.00 4.25 -15.18
CA PRO A 161 12.64 3.99 -15.67
C PRO A 161 11.90 2.97 -14.81
N GLY A 162 10.70 3.31 -14.37
CA GLY A 162 9.91 2.40 -13.56
C GLY A 162 8.56 2.94 -13.14
N ALA A 163 7.82 2.09 -12.44
CA ALA A 163 6.60 2.47 -11.74
C ALA A 163 6.46 1.65 -10.46
N ALA A 164 5.84 2.26 -9.46
CA ALA A 164 5.41 1.63 -8.22
C ALA A 164 3.89 1.75 -8.10
N LEU A 165 3.21 0.65 -7.80
CA LEU A 165 1.80 0.62 -7.44
C LEU A 165 1.66 0.48 -5.93
N ILE A 166 0.95 1.42 -5.33
CA ILE A 166 0.60 1.44 -3.90
C ILE A 166 -0.91 1.25 -3.82
N ILE A 167 -1.33 0.15 -3.21
CA ILE A 167 -2.72 -0.27 -3.08
C ILE A 167 -3.00 -0.46 -1.61
N ASP A 168 -3.88 0.36 -1.07
CA ASP A 168 -4.19 0.35 0.35
C ASP A 168 -5.53 1.04 0.60
N TYR A 169 -6.00 1.04 1.84
CA TYR A 169 -7.23 1.73 2.20
C TYR A 169 -6.97 3.01 2.98
N GLY A 170 -7.71 4.05 2.63
CA GLY A 170 -7.53 5.38 3.19
C GLY A 170 -8.05 6.49 2.28
N PRO A 171 -8.10 7.73 2.79
CA PRO A 171 -8.64 8.85 2.04
C PRO A 171 -7.70 9.27 0.89
N PRO A 172 -8.26 9.73 -0.25
CA PRO A 172 -7.45 10.20 -1.37
C PRO A 172 -6.80 11.56 -1.10
N ALA A 173 -7.39 12.38 -0.22
CA ALA A 173 -6.88 13.68 0.19
C ALA A 173 -6.56 13.67 1.69
N SER A 174 -5.55 14.41 2.10
CA SER A 174 -5.18 14.54 3.51
C SER A 174 -6.33 15.15 4.31
N GLY A 175 -6.66 14.52 5.44
CA GLY A 175 -7.76 14.93 6.29
C GLY A 175 -7.48 14.59 7.76
N ALA A 176 -8.21 15.25 8.67
CA ALA A 176 -8.21 14.88 10.07
C ALA A 176 -9.16 13.68 10.32
N GLY A 177 -8.81 12.83 11.28
CA GLY A 177 -9.58 11.66 11.69
C GLY A 177 -8.75 10.75 12.60
N ASP A 178 -9.43 10.03 13.49
CA ASP A 178 -8.84 8.93 14.27
C ASP A 178 -9.16 7.63 13.51
N SER A 179 -8.19 7.11 12.78
CA SER A 179 -8.35 5.88 11.97
C SER A 179 -7.60 4.69 12.54
N LEU A 180 -6.77 4.90 13.57
CA LEU A 180 -6.09 3.82 14.27
C LEU A 180 -7.10 2.83 14.85
N GLN A 181 -7.03 1.60 14.38
CA GLN A 181 -7.93 0.53 14.75
C GLN A 181 -7.14 -0.72 15.12
N ALA A 182 -7.73 -1.52 16.02
CA ALA A 182 -7.28 -2.88 16.25
C ALA A 182 -8.34 -3.86 15.76
N VAL A 183 -7.89 -4.90 15.07
CA VAL A 183 -8.74 -5.97 14.55
C VAL A 183 -8.27 -7.30 15.09
N ARG A 184 -9.21 -8.09 15.60
CA ARG A 184 -8.97 -9.46 16.06
C ARG A 184 -10.09 -10.37 15.57
N SER A 185 -9.73 -11.42 14.82
CA SER A 185 -10.72 -12.37 14.28
C SER A 185 -11.85 -11.69 13.50
N HIS A 186 -11.52 -10.71 12.66
CA HIS A 186 -12.45 -9.92 11.85
C HIS A 186 -13.46 -9.07 12.65
N ARG A 187 -13.11 -8.68 13.89
CA ARG A 187 -13.91 -7.77 14.71
C ARG A 187 -13.05 -6.67 15.30
N TYR A 188 -13.66 -5.50 15.52
CA TYR A 188 -13.03 -4.42 16.27
C TYR A 188 -12.58 -4.89 17.64
N HIS A 189 -11.39 -4.46 18.01
CA HIS A 189 -10.78 -4.68 19.31
C HIS A 189 -10.33 -3.33 19.89
N PRO A 190 -10.31 -3.15 21.21
CA PRO A 190 -9.68 -1.97 21.79
C PRO A 190 -8.19 -1.91 21.43
N VAL A 191 -7.75 -0.75 20.91
CA VAL A 191 -6.39 -0.51 20.39
C VAL A 191 -5.30 -0.74 21.44
N LEU A 192 -5.57 -0.35 22.69
CA LEU A 192 -4.60 -0.43 23.78
C LEU A 192 -4.67 -1.74 24.58
N SER A 193 -5.47 -2.71 24.13
CA SER A 193 -5.62 -4.03 24.77
C SER A 193 -4.86 -5.11 24.00
N ASP A 194 -4.30 -6.06 24.73
CA ASP A 194 -3.55 -7.22 24.18
C ASP A 194 -2.44 -6.85 23.17
N PRO A 195 -1.53 -5.90 23.50
CA PRO A 195 -0.47 -5.50 22.57
C PRO A 195 0.38 -6.70 22.13
N GLY A 196 0.69 -6.74 20.83
CA GLY A 196 1.40 -7.86 20.19
C GLY A 196 0.52 -9.06 19.82
N HIS A 197 -0.77 -9.08 20.20
CA HIS A 197 -1.70 -10.17 19.90
C HIS A 197 -2.90 -9.74 19.04
N VAL A 198 -2.99 -8.46 18.72
CA VAL A 198 -4.02 -7.87 17.85
C VAL A 198 -3.36 -7.16 16.69
N ASP A 199 -4.03 -7.18 15.55
CA ASP A 199 -3.56 -6.51 14.35
C ASP A 199 -3.91 -5.02 14.44
N LEU A 200 -2.95 -4.16 14.18
CA LEU A 200 -3.12 -2.71 14.24
C LEU A 200 -3.00 -2.14 12.83
N THR A 201 -3.87 -1.19 12.54
CA THR A 201 -3.93 -0.62 11.21
C THR A 201 -4.49 0.80 11.26
N ALA A 202 -4.13 1.62 10.29
CA ALA A 202 -4.59 3.00 10.13
C ALA A 202 -4.77 3.33 8.65
N HIS A 203 -5.64 4.30 8.36
CA HIS A 203 -5.84 4.79 7.01
C HIS A 203 -4.55 5.35 6.41
N VAL A 204 -4.34 5.06 5.13
CA VAL A 204 -3.24 5.62 4.34
C VAL A 204 -3.62 6.98 3.77
N ASP A 205 -2.82 8.01 4.08
CA ASP A 205 -2.92 9.34 3.47
C ASP A 205 -2.25 9.34 2.09
N PHE A 206 -3.03 9.07 1.04
CA PHE A 206 -2.52 8.96 -0.32
C PHE A 206 -1.99 10.27 -0.89
N GLN A 207 -2.54 11.41 -0.48
CA GLN A 207 -2.02 12.72 -0.87
C GLN A 207 -0.61 12.90 -0.31
N ALA A 208 -0.39 12.59 0.97
CA ALA A 208 0.92 12.72 1.57
C ALA A 208 1.97 11.77 0.94
N LEU A 209 1.58 10.55 0.55
CA LEU A 209 2.46 9.64 -0.19
C LEU A 209 2.80 10.16 -1.59
N ALA A 210 1.80 10.68 -2.31
CA ALA A 210 1.98 11.26 -3.63
C ALA A 210 2.92 12.48 -3.59
N GLU A 211 2.70 13.40 -2.64
CA GLU A 211 3.53 14.58 -2.43
C GLU A 211 4.98 14.20 -2.06
N ALA A 212 5.17 13.22 -1.17
CA ALA A 212 6.50 12.76 -0.78
C ALA A 212 7.28 12.13 -1.95
N GLY A 213 6.63 11.30 -2.77
CA GLY A 213 7.26 10.74 -3.97
C GLY A 213 7.55 11.79 -5.04
N ALA A 214 6.64 12.74 -5.23
CA ALA A 214 6.78 13.82 -6.21
C ALA A 214 7.87 14.83 -5.84
N ALA A 215 8.06 15.11 -4.53
CA ALA A 215 9.14 15.95 -4.04
C ALA A 215 10.53 15.42 -4.44
N GLU A 216 10.66 14.10 -4.64
CA GLU A 216 11.89 13.44 -5.09
C GLU A 216 11.96 13.20 -6.62
N GLY A 217 11.02 13.78 -7.37
CA GLY A 217 11.07 13.83 -8.84
C GLY A 217 10.28 12.75 -9.59
N ALA A 218 9.52 11.90 -8.90
CA ALA A 218 8.57 11.01 -9.57
C ALA A 218 7.30 11.76 -10.01
N ALA A 219 6.62 11.24 -11.03
CA ALA A 219 5.25 11.63 -11.32
C ALA A 219 4.28 10.80 -10.48
N ALA A 220 3.33 11.44 -9.82
CA ALA A 220 2.25 10.78 -9.08
C ALA A 220 0.98 10.71 -9.95
N HIS A 221 0.34 9.55 -9.98
CA HIS A 221 -0.90 9.29 -10.74
C HIS A 221 -1.95 8.65 -9.85
N GLY A 222 -3.18 9.19 -9.89
CA GLY A 222 -4.22 8.86 -8.92
C GLY A 222 -4.13 9.75 -7.67
N PRO A 223 -4.62 9.28 -6.51
CA PRO A 223 -5.24 7.98 -6.31
C PRO A 223 -6.56 7.84 -7.08
N VAL A 224 -6.91 6.63 -7.47
CA VAL A 224 -8.26 6.26 -7.92
C VAL A 224 -8.78 5.11 -7.08
N SER A 225 -10.09 4.93 -6.99
CA SER A 225 -10.64 3.81 -6.25
C SER A 225 -10.27 2.46 -6.87
N GLN A 226 -10.04 1.45 -6.03
CA GLN A 226 -9.67 0.10 -6.46
C GLN A 226 -10.69 -0.48 -7.46
N GLY A 227 -11.98 -0.31 -7.19
CA GLY A 227 -13.03 -0.82 -8.07
C GLY A 227 -12.96 -0.19 -9.45
N ARG A 228 -12.81 1.14 -9.53
CA ARG A 228 -12.66 1.85 -10.80
C ARG A 228 -11.41 1.41 -11.55
N TRP A 229 -10.29 1.23 -10.85
CA TRP A 229 -9.04 0.77 -11.44
C TRP A 229 -9.13 -0.65 -12.00
N LEU A 230 -9.64 -1.60 -11.23
CA LEU A 230 -9.80 -3.00 -11.64
C LEU A 230 -10.79 -3.16 -12.80
N LEU A 231 -11.89 -2.40 -12.79
CA LEU A 231 -12.84 -2.35 -13.91
C LEU A 231 -12.15 -1.87 -15.20
N ARG A 232 -11.35 -0.81 -15.13
CA ARG A 232 -10.58 -0.31 -16.29
C ARG A 232 -9.54 -1.31 -16.81
N LEU A 233 -9.03 -2.18 -15.95
CA LEU A 233 -8.10 -3.25 -16.32
C LEU A 233 -8.79 -4.54 -16.78
N GLY A 234 -10.13 -4.58 -16.81
CA GLY A 234 -10.90 -5.68 -17.38
C GLY A 234 -11.12 -6.86 -16.43
N ILE A 235 -11.29 -6.60 -15.13
CA ILE A 235 -11.57 -7.65 -14.14
C ILE A 235 -12.86 -8.43 -14.45
N GLU A 236 -13.89 -7.77 -15.01
CA GLU A 236 -15.16 -8.42 -15.35
C GLU A 236 -14.98 -9.41 -16.49
N GLU A 237 -14.30 -9.01 -17.56
CA GLU A 237 -13.97 -9.86 -18.70
C GLU A 237 -13.15 -11.06 -18.24
N ARG A 238 -12.14 -10.82 -17.38
CA ARG A 238 -11.33 -11.91 -16.83
C ARG A 238 -12.16 -12.86 -15.99
N SER A 239 -13.08 -12.34 -15.17
CA SER A 239 -13.98 -13.14 -14.33
C SER A 239 -14.88 -14.02 -15.19
N VAL A 240 -15.48 -13.46 -16.24
CA VAL A 240 -16.29 -14.21 -17.21
C VAL A 240 -15.47 -15.32 -17.87
N MET A 241 -14.23 -15.02 -18.30
CA MET A 241 -13.36 -16.04 -18.90
C MET A 241 -13.06 -17.20 -17.95
N LEU A 242 -12.77 -16.90 -16.67
CA LEU A 242 -12.49 -17.93 -15.67
C LEU A 242 -13.71 -18.81 -15.39
N MET A 243 -14.92 -18.23 -15.38
CA MET A 243 -16.16 -18.96 -15.12
C MET A 243 -16.55 -19.94 -16.24
N ARG A 244 -16.08 -19.75 -17.48
CA ARG A 244 -16.44 -20.61 -18.64
C ARG A 244 -16.05 -22.07 -18.45
N THR A 245 -14.98 -22.34 -17.73
CA THR A 245 -14.45 -23.70 -17.48
C THR A 245 -14.55 -24.09 -16.01
N ALA A 246 -15.25 -23.30 -15.20
CA ALA A 246 -15.38 -23.51 -13.76
C ALA A 246 -16.58 -24.43 -13.44
N THR A 247 -16.52 -25.13 -12.31
CA THR A 247 -17.73 -25.75 -11.74
C THR A 247 -18.71 -24.65 -11.27
N PRO A 248 -20.00 -24.96 -11.06
CA PRO A 248 -20.96 -23.99 -10.55
C PRO A 248 -20.51 -23.29 -9.25
N ASP A 249 -19.96 -24.06 -8.30
CA ASP A 249 -19.47 -23.52 -7.02
C ASP A 249 -18.26 -22.61 -7.22
N GLN A 250 -17.33 -22.98 -8.09
CA GLN A 250 -16.18 -22.14 -8.44
C GLN A 250 -16.62 -20.86 -9.14
N ALA A 251 -17.60 -20.93 -10.04
CA ALA A 251 -18.12 -19.77 -10.73
C ALA A 251 -18.78 -18.78 -9.75
N ALA A 252 -19.55 -19.29 -8.78
CA ALA A 252 -20.13 -18.48 -7.72
C ALA A 252 -19.05 -17.82 -6.84
N ASP A 253 -18.00 -18.55 -6.46
CA ASP A 253 -16.87 -17.99 -5.69
C ASP A 253 -16.11 -16.92 -6.49
N ILE A 254 -15.84 -17.14 -7.78
CA ILE A 254 -15.20 -16.15 -8.67
C ILE A 254 -16.05 -14.87 -8.73
N ALA A 255 -17.36 -15.00 -9.00
CA ALA A 255 -18.27 -13.86 -9.05
C ALA A 255 -18.33 -13.10 -7.72
N GLY A 256 -18.43 -13.81 -6.60
CA GLY A 256 -18.45 -13.21 -5.26
C GLY A 256 -17.16 -12.45 -4.94
N ARG A 257 -16.00 -13.03 -5.25
CA ARG A 257 -14.69 -12.38 -5.03
C ARG A 257 -14.47 -11.19 -5.93
N ALA A 258 -14.83 -11.29 -7.22
CA ALA A 258 -14.74 -10.17 -8.15
C ALA A 258 -15.61 -9.00 -7.66
N ARG A 259 -16.86 -9.29 -7.26
CA ARG A 259 -17.75 -8.29 -6.65
C ARG A 259 -17.11 -7.64 -5.43
N ARG A 260 -16.58 -8.41 -4.50
CA ARG A 260 -15.95 -7.88 -3.29
C ARG A 260 -14.82 -6.89 -3.57
N LEU A 261 -14.05 -7.12 -4.63
CA LEU A 261 -12.95 -6.23 -5.02
C LEU A 261 -13.41 -4.93 -5.67
N ILE A 262 -14.58 -4.90 -6.34
CA ILE A 262 -15.01 -3.77 -7.17
C ILE A 262 -16.23 -3.02 -6.66
N ASP A 263 -17.07 -3.66 -5.84
CA ASP A 263 -18.31 -3.08 -5.34
C ASP A 263 -18.03 -1.91 -4.38
N PRO A 264 -18.64 -0.73 -4.59
CA PRO A 264 -18.49 0.43 -3.69
C PRO A 264 -18.93 0.20 -2.25
N GLY A 265 -19.85 -0.74 -2.01
CA GLY A 265 -20.26 -1.16 -0.67
C GLY A 265 -19.30 -2.12 0.02
N GLU A 266 -18.28 -2.60 -0.71
CA GLU A 266 -17.21 -3.47 -0.18
C GLU A 266 -15.83 -2.78 -0.35
N MET A 267 -14.87 -3.40 -1.03
CA MET A 267 -13.51 -2.85 -1.15
C MET A 267 -13.39 -1.80 -2.25
N GLY A 268 -14.37 -1.69 -3.14
CA GLY A 268 -14.26 -0.95 -4.40
C GLY A 268 -13.99 0.55 -4.25
N THR A 269 -14.49 1.18 -3.18
CA THR A 269 -14.21 2.58 -2.84
C THR A 269 -13.41 2.76 -1.56
N LEU A 270 -13.35 1.74 -0.71
CA LEU A 270 -12.55 1.75 0.51
C LEU A 270 -11.05 1.75 0.18
N PHE A 271 -10.65 0.92 -0.79
CA PHE A 271 -9.28 0.85 -1.27
C PHE A 271 -9.04 1.87 -2.38
N GLN A 272 -7.85 2.44 -2.38
CA GLN A 272 -7.35 3.35 -3.40
C GLN A 272 -6.07 2.79 -4.02
N VAL A 273 -5.78 3.26 -5.23
CA VAL A 273 -4.60 2.89 -6.00
C VAL A 273 -3.88 4.17 -6.41
N LEU A 274 -2.66 4.33 -5.92
CA LEU A 274 -1.72 5.38 -6.32
C LEU A 274 -0.58 4.75 -7.10
N ALA A 275 -0.13 5.42 -8.16
CA ALA A 275 1.16 5.10 -8.78
C ALA A 275 2.14 6.25 -8.63
N LEU A 276 3.38 5.89 -8.30
CA LEU A 276 4.55 6.73 -8.56
C LEU A 276 5.23 6.17 -9.81
N ALA A 277 5.60 7.01 -10.76
CA ALA A 277 6.24 6.61 -12.00
C ALA A 277 7.39 7.54 -12.36
N SER A 278 8.34 7.04 -13.16
CA SER A 278 9.34 7.92 -13.77
C SER A 278 8.65 8.99 -14.62
N PRO A 279 9.04 10.28 -14.52
CA PRO A 279 8.29 11.40 -15.11
C PRO A 279 8.24 11.38 -16.66
N ALA A 280 9.14 10.63 -17.31
CA ALA A 280 9.16 10.47 -18.76
C ALA A 280 8.23 9.35 -19.27
N LEU A 281 7.65 8.54 -18.38
CA LEU A 281 6.74 7.47 -18.77
C LEU A 281 5.30 7.99 -18.88
N PRO A 282 4.47 7.37 -19.73
CA PRO A 282 3.04 7.68 -19.76
C PRO A 282 2.36 7.28 -18.45
N VAL A 283 1.16 7.80 -18.24
CA VAL A 283 0.27 7.41 -17.14
C VAL A 283 0.16 5.88 -17.09
N PRO A 284 0.36 5.24 -15.92
CA PRO A 284 0.20 3.79 -15.82
C PRO A 284 -1.23 3.34 -16.15
N PRO A 285 -1.41 2.15 -16.77
CA PRO A 285 -2.72 1.68 -17.21
C PRO A 285 -3.79 1.70 -16.10
N GLY A 286 -4.97 2.23 -16.43
CA GLY A 286 -6.12 2.29 -15.51
C GLY A 286 -6.14 3.50 -14.58
N LEU A 287 -5.06 4.31 -14.55
CA LEU A 287 -4.94 5.51 -13.71
C LEU A 287 -5.18 6.83 -14.45
N ASP A 288 -5.59 6.79 -15.71
CA ASP A 288 -6.00 7.99 -16.45
C ASP A 288 -7.17 8.70 -15.74
N PRO A 289 -7.25 10.05 -15.78
CA PRO A 289 -8.30 10.83 -15.11
C PRO A 289 -9.75 10.37 -15.40
#